data_AF-A0A4R7NIP1-F1
#
_entry.id   AF-A0A4R7NIP1-F1
#
_cell.length_a   1.000
_cell.length_b   1.000
_cell.length_c   1.000
_cell.angle_alpha   90.00
_cell.angle_beta   90.00
_cell.angle_gamma   90.00
#
_symmetry.space_group_name_H-M   'P 1'
#
loop_
_entity.id
_entity.type
_entity.pdbx_description
1 polymer ?
#
loop_
_entity_poly.entity_id
_entity_poly.type
_entity_poly.pdbx_seq_one_letter_code
_entity_poly.pdbx_strand_id
1 'polypeptide(L)'
;MESFHAIHDFMDAHDLETDQVGNLDFRAFVEYRSPSRNASEITNVKIIRNGYQDGQISIEESGELVAENYHLDFTTQYQKYRYCEEGKKLSVAGGSPKMGGKYSVAISPV
;
A
#
# COMPACT_ATOMS: atom_id res chain seq x y z
N MET A 1 10.24 -0.21 12.45
CA MET A 1 11.41 0.35 11.75
C MET A 1 11.49 -0.14 10.32
N GLU A 2 11.43 -1.46 10.06
CA GLU A 2 11.48 -2.02 8.69
C GLU A 2 10.44 -1.44 7.71
N SER A 3 9.18 -1.29 8.13
CA SER A 3 8.14 -0.72 7.26
C SER A 3 8.41 0.74 6.84
N PHE A 4 9.07 1.53 7.69
CA PHE A 4 9.38 2.93 7.39
C PHE A 4 10.52 3.05 6.38
N HIS A 5 11.55 2.21 6.53
CA HIS A 5 12.63 2.09 5.55
C HIS A 5 12.08 1.60 4.20
N ALA A 6 11.19 0.60 4.20
CA ALA A 6 10.56 0.12 2.97
C ALA A 6 9.84 1.23 2.19
N ILE A 7 9.11 2.12 2.88
CA ILE A 7 8.45 3.24 2.21
C ILE A 7 9.48 4.28 1.73
N HIS A 8 10.55 4.53 2.49
CA HIS A 8 11.62 5.44 2.08
C HIS A 8 12.35 4.93 0.84
N ASP A 9 12.77 3.67 0.83
CA ASP A 9 13.45 3.05 -0.31
C ASP A 9 12.55 3.04 -1.56
N PHE A 10 11.25 2.80 -1.37
CA PHE A 10 10.26 2.88 -2.44
C PHE A 10 10.09 4.30 -2.99
N MET A 11 10.02 5.30 -2.12
CA MET A 11 9.94 6.71 -2.52
C MET A 11 11.15 7.12 -3.34
N ASP A 12 12.36 6.84 -2.84
CA ASP A 12 13.61 7.19 -3.50
C ASP A 12 13.79 6.47 -4.85
N ALA A 13 13.46 5.17 -4.92
CA ALA A 13 13.65 4.39 -6.13
C ALA A 13 12.69 4.76 -7.28
N HIS A 14 11.62 5.49 -6.97
CA HIS A 14 10.60 5.92 -7.91
C HIS A 14 10.55 7.45 -8.06
N ASP A 15 11.48 8.18 -7.45
CA ASP A 15 11.54 9.65 -7.45
C ASP A 15 10.18 10.29 -7.10
N LEU A 16 9.45 9.70 -6.13
CA LEU A 16 8.11 10.17 -5.78
C LEU A 16 8.18 11.50 -5.02
N GLU A 17 7.47 12.50 -5.53
CA GLU A 17 7.36 13.81 -4.89
C GLU A 17 6.31 13.80 -3.77
N THR A 18 6.54 14.61 -2.75
CA THR A 18 5.58 14.84 -1.68
C THR A 18 4.66 16.01 -1.99
N ASP A 19 3.43 15.95 -1.48
CA ASP A 19 2.46 17.04 -1.53
C ASP A 19 2.87 18.21 -0.60
N GLN A 20 2.05 19.26 -0.56
CA GLN A 20 2.30 20.47 0.24
C GLN A 20 2.42 20.22 1.75
N VAL A 21 1.90 19.09 2.24
CA VAL A 21 1.98 18.71 3.65
C VAL A 21 3.00 17.59 3.89
N GLY A 22 3.69 17.13 2.84
CA GLY A 22 4.76 16.14 2.92
C GLY A 22 4.32 14.69 2.75
N ASN A 23 3.08 14.41 2.33
CA ASN A 23 2.60 13.05 2.06
C ASN A 23 2.85 12.65 0.60
N LEU A 24 2.81 11.35 0.30
CA LEU A 24 2.82 10.88 -1.09
C LEU A 24 1.37 10.71 -1.58
N ASP A 25 1.09 11.19 -2.78
CA ASP A 25 -0.18 11.01 -3.47
C ASP A 25 0.12 10.76 -4.95
N PHE A 26 -0.12 9.53 -5.41
CA PHE A 26 0.28 9.08 -6.73
C PHE A 26 -0.65 7.98 -7.25
N ARG A 27 -0.67 7.82 -8.57
CA ARG A 27 -1.42 6.74 -9.22
C ARG A 27 -0.55 5.47 -9.26
N ALA A 28 -1.15 4.33 -8.98
CA ALA A 28 -0.45 3.05 -8.95
C ALA A 28 -1.31 1.91 -9.49
N PHE A 29 -0.65 0.92 -10.07
CA PHE A 29 -1.22 -0.41 -10.26
C PHE A 29 -1.13 -1.17 -8.93
N VAL A 30 -2.28 -1.63 -8.45
CA VAL A 30 -2.44 -2.33 -7.19
C VAL A 30 -2.88 -3.76 -7.47
N GLU A 31 -2.11 -4.74 -7.00
CA GLU A 31 -2.50 -6.15 -7.00
C GLU A 31 -2.84 -6.60 -5.58
N TYR A 32 -4.07 -7.03 -5.34
CA TYR A 32 -4.51 -7.56 -4.05
C TYR A 32 -4.71 -9.07 -4.14
N ARG A 33 -4.06 -9.83 -3.25
CA ARG A 33 -4.21 -11.28 -3.16
C ARG A 33 -4.61 -11.74 -1.76
N SER A 34 -5.64 -12.56 -1.67
CA SER A 34 -6.08 -13.18 -0.43
C SER A 34 -6.74 -14.55 -0.67
N PRO A 35 -6.84 -15.41 0.36
CA PRO A 35 -7.60 -16.66 0.28
C PRO A 35 -9.06 -16.47 -0.15
N SER A 36 -9.70 -15.37 0.26
CA SER A 36 -11.11 -15.12 -0.05
C SER A 36 -11.34 -14.62 -1.48
N ARG A 37 -10.45 -13.77 -1.99
CA ARG A 37 -10.61 -13.07 -3.28
C ARG A 37 -9.34 -12.33 -3.69
N ASN A 38 -9.23 -12.05 -4.98
CA ASN A 38 -8.13 -11.30 -5.60
C ASN A 38 -8.72 -10.20 -6.49
N ALA A 39 -8.01 -9.08 -6.61
CA ALA A 39 -8.37 -7.99 -7.51
C ALA A 39 -7.10 -7.28 -7.98
N SER A 40 -7.17 -6.58 -9.11
CA SER A 40 -6.07 -5.76 -9.60
C SER A 40 -6.60 -4.55 -10.36
N GLU A 41 -6.20 -3.35 -9.94
CA GLU A 41 -6.75 -2.10 -10.46
C GLU A 41 -5.67 -1.01 -10.51
N ILE A 42 -5.85 -0.03 -11.40
CA ILE A 42 -5.07 1.22 -11.36
C ILE A 42 -5.91 2.25 -10.59
N THR A 43 -5.39 2.72 -9.46
CA THR A 43 -6.09 3.67 -8.58
C THR A 43 -5.10 4.61 -7.90
N ASN A 44 -5.60 5.62 -7.18
CA ASN A 44 -4.76 6.52 -6.40
C ASN A 44 -4.37 5.88 -5.07
N VAL A 45 -3.14 6.13 -4.67
CA VAL A 45 -2.56 5.66 -3.41
C VAL A 45 -1.99 6.85 -2.67
N LYS A 46 -2.39 6.97 -1.40
CA LYS A 46 -1.89 7.97 -0.47
C LYS A 46 -1.04 7.31 0.59
N ILE A 47 0.14 7.87 0.86
CA ILE A 47 1.00 7.45 1.98
C ILE A 47 1.28 8.63 2.88
N ILE A 48 0.88 8.52 4.15
CA ILE A 48 1.17 9.52 5.16
C ILE A 48 2.65 9.42 5.54
N ARG A 49 3.35 10.55 5.52
CA ARG A 49 4.81 10.63 5.78
C ARG A 49 5.19 11.60 6.89
N ASN A 50 4.21 12.03 7.68
CA ASN A 50 4.40 12.96 8.77
C ASN A 50 3.56 12.57 10.01
N GLY A 51 3.98 13.08 11.17
CA GLY A 51 3.22 12.96 12.42
C GLY A 51 3.02 11.53 12.94
N TYR A 52 2.00 11.35 13.76
CA TYR A 52 1.72 10.07 14.44
C TYR A 52 1.20 8.96 13.50
N GLN A 53 0.74 9.33 12.30
CA GLN A 53 0.18 8.41 11.31
C GLN A 53 1.18 8.08 10.19
N ASP A 54 2.44 8.46 10.35
CA ASP A 54 3.50 8.12 9.39
C ASP A 54 3.49 6.62 9.05
N GLY A 55 3.57 6.35 7.75
CA GLY A 55 3.48 5.03 7.16
C GLY A 55 2.05 4.54 6.90
N GLN A 56 0.99 5.26 7.26
CA GLN A 56 -0.36 4.85 6.87
C GLN A 56 -0.51 4.91 5.35
N ILE A 57 -1.04 3.84 4.77
CA ILE A 57 -1.31 3.74 3.32
C ILE A 57 -2.82 3.64 3.13
N SER A 58 -3.37 4.46 2.24
CA SER A 58 -4.78 4.42 1.83
C SER A 58 -4.86 4.25 0.31
N ILE A 59 -5.71 3.33 -0.14
CA ILE A 59 -5.96 3.02 -1.55
C ILE A 59 -7.37 3.47 -1.89
N GLU A 60 -7.53 4.29 -2.92
CA GLU A 60 -8.85 4.75 -3.36
C GLU A 60 -9.64 3.59 -3.99
N GLU A 61 -10.94 3.53 -3.71
CA GLU A 61 -11.83 2.51 -4.29
C GLU A 61 -11.86 2.62 -5.82
N SER A 62 -11.71 1.49 -6.50
CA SER A 62 -11.77 1.44 -7.96
C SER A 62 -12.13 0.03 -8.40
N GLY A 63 -13.02 -0.10 -9.40
CA GLY A 63 -13.43 -1.40 -9.95
C GLY A 63 -13.81 -2.41 -8.87
N GLU A 64 -13.08 -3.52 -8.79
CA GLU A 64 -13.31 -4.55 -7.76
C GLU A 64 -12.72 -4.21 -6.38
N LEU A 65 -11.73 -3.31 -6.30
CA LEU A 65 -11.13 -2.84 -5.05
C LEU A 65 -12.07 -1.88 -4.32
N VAL A 66 -13.09 -2.44 -3.68
CA VAL A 66 -14.01 -1.72 -2.79
C VAL A 66 -13.83 -2.14 -1.34
N ALA A 67 -13.99 -1.20 -0.41
CA ALA A 67 -13.80 -1.36 1.03
C ALA A 67 -14.79 -2.34 1.66
N GLU A 68 -15.92 -2.63 1.02
CA GLU A 68 -16.79 -3.74 1.44
C GLU A 68 -16.05 -5.08 1.35
N ASN A 69 -15.25 -5.25 0.29
CA ASN A 69 -14.65 -6.51 -0.11
C ASN A 69 -13.18 -6.64 0.33
N TYR A 70 -12.45 -5.53 0.42
CA TYR A 70 -11.01 -5.48 0.68
C TYR A 70 -10.68 -4.59 1.88
N HIS A 71 -9.48 -4.71 2.44
CA HIS A 71 -8.93 -3.65 3.29
C HIS A 71 -8.22 -2.67 2.37
N LEU A 72 -8.54 -1.39 2.45
CA LEU A 72 -7.92 -0.36 1.61
C LEU A 72 -7.09 0.64 2.43
N ASP A 73 -7.19 0.57 3.76
CA ASP A 73 -6.38 1.31 4.70
C ASP A 73 -5.47 0.36 5.46
N PHE A 74 -4.18 0.71 5.53
CA PHE A 74 -3.15 -0.09 6.18
C PHE A 74 -2.37 0.78 7.14
N THR A 75 -2.01 0.20 8.28
CA THR A 75 -1.15 0.83 9.27
C THR A 75 0.01 -0.08 9.64
N THR A 76 1.14 0.51 9.99
CA THR A 76 2.35 -0.23 10.39
C THR A 76 2.15 -1.04 11.68
N GLN A 77 1.05 -0.83 12.41
CA GLN A 77 0.69 -1.60 13.60
C GLN A 77 0.13 -2.98 13.27
N TYR A 78 -0.60 -3.10 12.15
CA TYR A 78 -1.29 -4.34 11.76
C TYR A 78 -0.68 -5.00 10.53
N GLN A 79 0.02 -4.23 9.70
CA GLN A 79 0.64 -4.72 8.47
C GLN A 79 2.15 -4.49 8.46
N LYS A 80 2.84 -5.39 7.76
CA LYS A 80 4.28 -5.28 7.48
C LYS A 80 4.47 -4.83 6.06
N TYR A 81 5.38 -3.87 5.85
CA TYR A 81 5.72 -3.38 4.52
C TYR A 81 7.12 -3.83 4.14
N ARG A 82 7.32 -4.11 2.85
CA ARG A 82 8.61 -4.45 2.28
C ARG A 82 8.70 -3.89 0.87
N TYR A 83 9.76 -3.17 0.58
CA TYR A 83 10.09 -2.79 -0.78
C TYR A 83 10.84 -3.94 -1.46
N CYS A 84 10.43 -4.27 -2.68
CA CYS A 84 11.09 -5.24 -3.54
C CYS A 84 11.77 -4.48 -4.66
N GLU A 85 13.09 -4.35 -4.59
CA GLU A 85 13.90 -3.61 -5.55
C GLU A 85 13.84 -4.22 -6.96
N GLU A 86 13.97 -5.55 -7.06
CA GLU A 86 13.89 -6.27 -8.35
C GLU A 86 12.54 -6.07 -9.04
N GLY A 87 11.45 -6.07 -8.25
CA GLY A 87 10.09 -5.90 -8.76
C GLY A 87 9.59 -4.46 -8.77
N LYS A 88 10.41 -3.49 -8.32
CA LYS A 88 10.05 -2.07 -8.14
C LYS A 88 8.65 -1.87 -7.57
N LYS A 89 8.37 -2.52 -6.44
CA LYS A 89 7.05 -2.50 -5.82
C LYS A 89 7.09 -2.53 -4.31
N LEU A 90 6.17 -1.79 -3.71
CA LEU A 90 5.91 -1.83 -2.28
C LEU A 90 4.93 -2.97 -1.99
N SER A 91 5.33 -3.91 -1.15
CA SER A 91 4.50 -5.03 -0.70
C SER A 91 3.98 -4.77 0.70
N VAL A 92 2.66 -4.83 0.87
CA VAL A 92 1.97 -4.76 2.15
C VAL A 92 1.42 -6.14 2.50
N ALA A 93 1.80 -6.68 3.65
CA ALA A 93 1.35 -8.00 4.11
C ALA A 93 0.61 -7.89 5.44
N GLY A 94 -0.51 -8.59 5.55
CA GLY A 94 -1.34 -8.63 6.76
C GLY A 94 -2.10 -9.93 6.90
N GLY A 95 -2.90 -10.03 7.95
CA GLY A 95 -3.83 -11.15 8.16
C GLY A 95 -5.15 -10.65 8.72
N SER A 96 -6.27 -11.14 8.20
CA SER A 96 -7.58 -10.85 8.80
C SER A 96 -8.60 -11.94 8.48
N PRO A 97 -9.62 -12.14 9.35
CA PRO A 97 -10.74 -13.01 9.05
C PRO A 97 -11.52 -12.58 7.80
N LYS A 98 -11.69 -11.27 7.57
CA LYS A 98 -12.36 -10.72 6.37
C LYS A 98 -11.70 -11.22 5.08
N MET A 99 -10.37 -11.31 5.07
CA MET A 99 -9.58 -11.78 3.93
C MET A 99 -9.38 -13.30 3.92
N GLY A 100 -10.02 -14.04 4.84
CA GLY A 100 -9.87 -15.50 4.93
C GLY A 100 -8.49 -15.96 5.40
N GLY A 101 -7.70 -15.07 6.00
CA GLY A 101 -6.35 -15.37 6.49
C GLY A 101 -5.32 -14.33 6.06
N LYS A 102 -4.11 -14.80 5.71
CA LYS A 102 -3.00 -13.95 5.27
C LYS A 102 -3.29 -13.38 3.89
N TYR A 103 -3.00 -12.11 3.70
CA TYR A 103 -3.15 -11.42 2.41
C TYR A 103 -1.91 -10.59 2.10
N SER A 104 -1.76 -10.26 0.82
CA SER A 104 -0.70 -9.38 0.32
C SER A 104 -1.25 -8.39 -0.69
N VAL A 105 -0.78 -7.15 -0.62
CA VAL A 105 -1.04 -6.09 -1.59
C VAL A 105 0.29 -5.64 -2.17
N ALA A 106 0.39 -5.58 -3.49
CA ALA A 106 1.55 -5.02 -4.18
C ALA A 106 1.14 -3.70 -4.83
N ILE A 107 1.97 -2.67 -4.66
CA ILE A 107 1.76 -1.31 -5.17
C ILE A 107 2.93 -0.93 -6.07
N SER A 108 2.63 -0.60 -7.32
CA SER A 108 3.59 -0.18 -8.35
C SER A 108 3.13 1.14 -8.97
N PRO A 109 3.89 2.26 -8.82
CA PRO A 109 3.54 3.52 -9.47
C PRO A 109 3.42 3.39 -10.99
N VAL A 110 2.53 4.18 -11.62
CA VAL A 110 2.30 4.20 -13.08
C VAL A 110 2.62 5.53 -13.72
#